data_AF-A0A067NBG7-F1
#
_entry.id   AF-A0A067NBG7-F1
#
_cell.length_a   1.000
_cell.length_b   1.000
_cell.length_c   1.000
_cell.angle_alpha   90.00
_cell.angle_beta   90.00
_cell.angle_gamma   90.00
#
_symmetry.space_group_name_H-M   'P 1'
#
loop_
_entity.id
_entity.type
_entity.pdbx_description
1 polymer ?
#
loop_
_entity_poly.entity_id
_entity_poly.type
_entity_poly.pdbx_seq_one_letter_code
_entity_poly.pdbx_strand_id
1 'polypeptide(L)' 'FPLLFRVALDVLPAQASAVPCERVFSSSKETITPRRNSLDAETTEILQVLKFIYRQDRLVFTERMASEEELL' A
#
# COMPACT_ATOMS: atom_id res chain seq x y z
N PHE A 1 24.43 -6.40 12.81
CA PHE A 1 23.29 -6.62 13.73
C PHE A 1 22.07 -7.13 12.96
N PRO A 2 22.03 -8.41 12.58
CA PRO A 2 20.98 -8.96 11.71
C PRO A 2 19.56 -8.90 12.32
N LEU A 3 19.44 -9.09 13.64
CA LEU A 3 18.15 -8.98 14.35
C LEU A 3 17.60 -7.53 14.36
N LEU A 4 18.47 -6.57 14.64
CA LEU A 4 18.12 -5.15 14.72
C LEU A 4 17.71 -4.60 13.34
N PHE A 5 18.36 -5.10 12.28
CA PHE A 5 18.00 -4.81 10.90
C PHE A 5 16.60 -5.34 10.54
N ARG A 6 16.27 -6.58 10.89
CA ARG A 6 14.93 -7.15 10.68
C ARG A 6 13.84 -6.36 11.40
N VAL A 7 14.06 -6.01 12.67
CA VAL A 7 13.10 -5.19 13.43
C VAL A 7 12.91 -3.81 12.79
N ALA A 8 13.99 -3.19 12.28
CA ALA A 8 13.88 -1.91 11.60
C ALA A 8 13.05 -1.99 10.31
N LEU A 9 13.15 -3.10 9.57
CA LEU A 9 12.35 -3.32 8.35
C LEU A 9 10.86 -3.46 8.64
N ASP A 10 10.46 -3.94 9.83
CA ASP A 10 9.04 -4.02 10.20
C ASP A 10 8.52 -2.71 10.80
N VAL A 11 9.32 -2.07 11.66
CA VAL A 11 8.90 -0.90 12.46
C VAL A 11 8.93 0.40 11.66
N LEU A 12 9.94 0.62 10.83
CA LEU A 12 10.07 1.88 10.07
C LEU A 12 8.97 2.11 9.02
N PRO A 13 8.49 1.11 8.26
CA PRO A 13 7.40 1.32 7.30
C PRO A 13 6.01 1.29 7.95
N ALA A 14 5.89 0.84 9.20
CA ALA A 14 4.62 0.86 9.92
C ALA A 14 4.07 2.30 9.98
N GLN A 15 2.93 2.54 9.32
CA GLN A 15 2.36 3.87 9.31
C GLN A 15 1.86 4.24 10.70
N ALA A 16 2.42 5.31 11.27
CA ALA A 16 2.04 5.81 12.60
C ALA A 16 0.70 6.58 12.60
N SER A 17 0.12 6.87 11.42
CA SER A 17 -1.10 7.67 11.29
C SER A 17 -2.13 7.01 10.38
N ALA A 18 -3.39 7.44 10.51
CA ALA A 18 -4.51 7.01 9.67
C ALA A 18 -4.59 7.75 8.30
N VAL A 19 -3.66 8.66 8.02
CA VAL A 19 -3.54 9.39 6.74
C VAL A 19 -3.63 8.49 5.48
N PRO A 20 -2.99 7.31 5.40
CA PRO A 20 -3.18 6.41 4.26
C PRO A 20 -4.64 5.97 4.10
N CYS A 21 -5.34 5.64 5.20
CA CYS A 21 -6.74 5.26 5.18
C CYS A 21 -7.62 6.42 4.67
N GLU A 22 -7.41 7.63 5.20
CA GLU A 22 -8.14 8.83 4.76
C GLU A 22 -7.90 9.13 3.27
N ARG A 23 -6.68 8.93 2.79
CA ARG A 23 -6.34 9.08 1.37
C ARG A 23 -7.07 8.05 0.50
N VAL A 24 -7.15 6.79 0.95
CA VAL A 24 -7.92 5.74 0.25
C VAL A 24 -9.39 6.13 0.18
N PHE A 25 -10.02 6.54 1.29
CA PHE A 25 -11.42 6.97 1.32
C PHE A 25 -11.69 8.20 0.44
N SER A 26 -10.85 9.23 0.55
CA SER A 26 -10.96 10.44 -0.28
C SER A 26 -10.85 10.12 -1.77
N SER A 27 -9.92 9.23 -2.14
CA SER A 27 -9.72 8.83 -3.53
C SER A 27 -10.82 7.92 -4.09
N SER A 28 -11.62 7.30 -3.20
CA SER A 28 -12.76 6.46 -3.53
C SER A 28 -14.07 7.26 -3.58
N LYS A 29 -14.06 8.50 -3.08
CA LYS A 29 -15.25 9.36 -2.97
C LYS A 29 -16.04 9.41 -4.26
N GLU A 30 -15.36 9.62 -5.39
CA GLU A 30 -15.97 9.73 -6.73
C GLU A 30 -16.66 8.43 -7.20
N THR A 31 -16.10 7.28 -6.83
CA THR A 31 -16.64 5.97 -7.22
C THR A 31 -17.80 5.53 -6.31
N ILE A 32 -17.79 5.97 -5.05
CA ILE A 32 -18.76 5.58 -4.01
C ILE A 32 -20.00 6.49 -4.00
N THR A 33 -19.81 7.82 -4.02
CA THR A 33 -20.90 8.78 -3.72
C THR A 33 -21.53 9.47 -4.95
N PRO A 34 -20.79 10.17 -5.82
CA PRO A 34 -21.40 11.02 -6.86
C PRO A 34 -21.92 10.23 -8.05
N ARG A 35 -21.40 9.03 -8.34
CA ARG A 35 -21.92 8.19 -9.45
C ARG A 35 -23.10 7.29 -9.07
N ARG A 36 -23.60 7.33 -7.82
CA ARG A 36 -24.67 6.44 -7.31
C ARG A 36 -24.45 4.97 -7.69
N ASN A 37 -23.20 4.53 -7.69
CA ASN A 37 -22.84 3.22 -8.21
C ASN A 37 -23.20 2.08 -7.25
N SER A 38 -23.74 2.39 -6.05
CA SER A 38 -24.19 1.44 -5.02
C SER A 38 -23.26 0.23 -4.88
N LEU A 39 -21.95 0.48 -4.98
CA LEU A 39 -20.94 -0.56 -4.87
C LEU A 39 -20.90 -0.96 -3.42
N ASP A 40 -20.97 -2.27 -3.19
CA ASP A 40 -20.84 -2.81 -1.86
C ASP A 40 -19.44 -2.49 -1.28
N ALA A 41 -19.36 -2.40 0.04
CA ALA A 41 -18.12 -2.11 0.75
C ALA A 41 -17.00 -3.06 0.33
N GLU A 42 -17.29 -4.35 0.17
CA GLU A 42 -16.33 -5.36 -0.26
C GLU A 42 -15.79 -5.07 -1.67
N THR A 43 -16.66 -4.68 -2.59
CA THR A 43 -16.26 -4.33 -3.96
C THR A 43 -15.38 -3.09 -3.99
N THR A 44 -15.68 -2.10 -3.15
CA THR A 44 -14.87 -0.87 -3.07
C THR A 44 -13.48 -1.13 -2.50
N GLU A 45 -13.36 -2.03 -1.52
CA GLU A 45 -12.09 -2.46 -0.94
C GLU A 45 -11.21 -3.12 -2.00
N ILE A 46 -11.75 -4.14 -2.68
CA ILE A 46 -11.05 -4.87 -3.75
C ILE A 46 -10.55 -3.89 -4.83
N LEU A 47 -11.38 -2.94 -5.25
CA LEU A 47 -11.01 -1.95 -6.26
C LEU A 47 -9.89 -1.01 -5.79
N GLN A 48 -9.87 -0.58 -4.53
CA GLN A 48 -8.79 0.26 -4.02
C GLN A 48 -7.49 -0.52 -3.84
N VAL A 49 -7.55 -1.78 -3.41
CA VAL A 49 -6.38 -2.67 -3.35
C VAL A 49 -5.81 -2.87 -4.75
N LEU A 50 -6.65 -3.19 -5.73
CA LEU A 50 -6.23 -3.39 -7.12
C LEU A 50 -5.60 -2.12 -7.72
N LYS A 51 -6.22 -0.95 -7.47
CA LYS A 51 -5.66 0.36 -7.86
C LYS A 51 -4.30 0.63 -7.23
N PHE A 52 -4.09 0.21 -5.98
CA PHE A 52 -2.81 0.37 -5.29
C PHE A 52 -1.74 -0.55 -5.85
N ILE A 53 -2.06 -1.82 -6.12
CA ILE A 53 -1.16 -2.79 -6.76
C ILE A 53 -0.65 -2.26 -8.11
N TYR A 54 -1.56 -1.84 -9.01
CA TYR A 54 -1.15 -1.28 -10.30
C TYR A 54 -0.37 0.04 -10.21
N ARG A 55 -0.48 0.76 -9.09
CA ARG A 55 0.36 1.95 -8.81
C ARG A 55 1.72 1.56 -8.25
N GLN A 56 1.80 0.52 -7.43
CA GLN A 56 3.06 0.00 -6.88
C GLN A 56 3.90 -0.77 -7.89
N ASP A 57 3.30 -1.41 -8.90
CA ASP A 57 4.04 -2.00 -10.03
C ASP A 57 4.91 -0.98 -10.79
N ARG A 58 4.73 0.32 -10.54
CA ARG A 58 5.58 1.39 -11.07
C ARG A 58 6.68 1.86 -10.11
N LEU A 59 6.72 1.35 -8.89
CA LEU A 59 7.68 1.74 -7.84
C LEU A 59 8.66 0.59 -7.60
N VAL A 60 9.63 0.50 -8.51
CA VAL A 60 10.79 -0.41 -8.45
C VAL A 60 11.75 0.05 -7.34
N PHE A 61 11.35 -0.08 -6.08
CA PHE A 61 12.22 0.31 -4.95
C PHE A 61 12.93 -0.90 -4.33
N THR A 62 12.38 -2.11 -4.48
CA THR A 62 12.89 -3.32 -3.83
C THR A 62 13.88 -4.13 -4.66
N GLU A 63 13.99 -3.88 -5.98
CA GLU A 63 14.94 -4.61 -6.85
C GLU A 63 16.40 -4.48 -6.39
N ARG A 64 16.79 -3.34 -5.81
CA ARG A 64 18.17 -3.09 -5.33
C ARG A 64 18.48 -3.70 -3.96
N MET A 65 17.46 -4.02 -3.17
CA MET A 65 17.63 -4.59 -1.82
C MET A 65 17.81 -6.11 -1.87
N ALA A 66 17.18 -6.79 -2.85
CA ALA A 66 17.33 -8.23 -3.05
C ALA A 66 18.73 -8.62 -3.56
N SER A 67 19.39 -7.76 -4.35
CA SER A 67 20.72 -8.04 -4.90
C SER A 67 21.87 -8.01 -3.88
N GLU A 68 21.66 -7.40 -2.71
CA GLU A 68 22.68 -7.33 -1.65
C GLU A 68 22.62 -8.53 -0.68
N GLU A 69 21.51 -9.28 -0.63
CA GLU A 69 21.39 -10.49 0.20
C GLU A 69 21.95 -11.76 -0.49
N GLU A 70 22.10 -11.78 -1.83
CA GLU A 70 22.69 -12.92 -2.56
C GLU A 70 24.23 -12.91 -2.63
N LEU A 71 24.90 -11.84 -2.13
CA LEU A 71 26.35 -11.68 -2.15
C LEU A 71 27.04 -11.85 -0.77
N LEU A 72 26.33 -12.37 0.22
CA LEU A 72 26.84 -12.76 1.55
C LEU A 72 26.46 -14.20 1.90
#